data_AF-A0A495QXQ7-F1
#
_entry.id   AF-A0A495QXQ7-F1
#
_cell.length_a   1.000
_cell.length_b   1.000
_cell.length_c   1.000
_cell.angle_alpha   90.00
_cell.angle_beta   90.00
_cell.angle_gamma   90.00
#
_symmetry.space_group_name_H-M   'P 1'
#
loop_
_entity.id
_entity.type
_entity.pdbx_description
1 polymer ?
#
loop_
_entity_poly.entity_id
_entity_poly.type
_entity_poly.pdbx_seq_one_letter_code
_entity_poly.pdbx_strand_id
1 'polypeptide(L)'
;MEVKGAWGLVHGGLCAWRLPGDEGGPGVARRLLGQVMGELRLGRDVIEDGKLAVSEVATNALRYAGRLALPELWVWARTVPSPQLVVSVFDGDRTAVPSAAEGEPLDEHGKGLQLVREVTADWGTAPTRSRFSAVPVCGKAVWFALPLPHDWPGLHYRLHPAAAAYHLLGNLARRGFEGTRSTGQNGMSVLVLPGLNVWVHCRSFCWWSTPRCYVRRPLIDLQETTELLVRQLDLAPARTS
;
A
#
# COMPACT_ATOMS: atom_id res chain seq x y z
N MET A 1 -0.67 10.19 4.66
CA MET A 1 -0.65 10.58 6.10
C MET A 1 -0.35 9.33 6.91
N GLU A 2 0.77 9.28 7.63
CA GLU A 2 0.96 8.24 8.65
C GLU A 2 0.12 8.60 9.87
N VAL A 3 -0.63 7.64 10.37
CA VAL A 3 -1.58 7.85 11.45
C VAL A 3 -1.20 7.04 12.68
N LYS A 4 -1.41 7.63 13.86
CA LYS A 4 -1.31 6.91 15.13
C LYS A 4 -2.66 6.24 15.40
N GLY A 5 -2.68 4.90 15.40
CA GLY A 5 -3.88 4.09 15.63
C GLY A 5 -4.70 3.81 14.36
N ALA A 6 -5.52 2.76 14.41
CA ALA A 6 -6.23 2.24 13.24
C ALA A 6 -7.31 3.19 12.70
N TRP A 7 -7.84 4.08 13.55
CA TRP A 7 -8.87 5.05 13.14
C TRP A 7 -8.39 6.07 12.11
N GLY A 8 -7.08 6.28 11.98
CA GLY A 8 -6.61 7.14 10.89
C GLY A 8 -6.79 6.51 9.50
N LEU A 9 -7.02 5.19 9.40
CA LEU A 9 -7.36 4.53 8.14
C LEU A 9 -8.74 4.97 7.62
N VAL A 10 -9.66 5.34 8.52
CA VAL A 10 -10.97 5.91 8.18
C VAL A 10 -10.83 7.23 7.43
N HIS A 11 -9.72 7.95 7.61
CA HIS A 11 -9.46 9.26 6.99
C HIS A 11 -8.54 9.17 5.75
N GLY A 12 -8.33 7.97 5.20
CA GLY A 12 -7.43 7.74 4.07
C GLY A 12 -5.95 7.69 4.48
N GLY A 13 -5.67 7.54 5.77
CA GLY A 13 -4.34 7.37 6.31
C GLY A 13 -3.74 5.98 6.05
N LEU A 14 -2.52 5.82 6.54
CA LEU A 14 -1.73 4.59 6.48
C LEU A 14 -1.16 4.31 7.88
N CYS A 15 -1.24 3.06 8.32
CA CYS A 15 -0.37 2.58 9.38
C CYS A 15 0.84 1.87 8.75
N ALA A 16 2.04 2.22 9.18
CA ALA A 16 3.27 1.68 8.63
C ALA A 16 4.27 1.36 9.75
N TRP A 17 4.96 0.23 9.62
CA TRP A 17 5.99 -0.20 10.55
C TRP A 17 7.15 -0.83 9.81
N ARG A 18 8.36 -0.62 10.33
CA ARG A 18 9.51 -1.45 9.98
C ARG A 18 9.42 -2.75 10.79
N LEU A 19 9.57 -3.88 10.12
CA LEU A 19 9.61 -5.19 10.76
C LEU A 19 11.05 -5.56 11.16
N PRO A 20 11.23 -6.40 12.20
CA PRO A 20 12.50 -7.07 12.44
C PRO A 20 13.00 -7.82 11.20
N GLY A 21 14.32 -7.80 10.98
CA GLY A 21 14.98 -8.54 9.90
C GLY A 21 15.42 -9.95 10.30
N ASP A 22 14.77 -10.52 11.32
CA ASP A 22 15.04 -11.84 11.87
C ASP A 22 13.74 -12.67 11.90
N GLU A 23 13.83 -13.91 12.40
CA GLU A 23 12.70 -14.86 12.48
C GLU A 23 11.52 -14.35 13.33
N GLY A 24 11.71 -13.30 14.14
CA GLY A 24 10.63 -12.64 14.88
C GLY A 24 9.74 -11.74 14.00
N GLY A 25 10.20 -11.36 12.80
CA GLY A 25 9.51 -10.46 11.87
C GLY A 25 8.05 -10.84 11.58
N PRO A 26 7.76 -12.08 11.14
CA PRO A 26 6.39 -12.53 10.89
C PRO A 26 5.51 -12.48 12.15
N GLY A 27 6.05 -12.86 13.32
CA GLY A 27 5.32 -12.78 14.59
C GLY A 27 4.93 -11.36 14.98
N VAL A 28 5.83 -10.39 14.76
CA VAL A 28 5.55 -8.97 14.97
C VAL A 28 4.48 -8.48 13.99
N ALA A 29 4.56 -8.86 12.71
CA ALA A 29 3.57 -8.49 11.70
C ALA A 29 2.15 -8.98 12.05
N ARG A 30 2.02 -10.25 12.47
CA ARG A 30 0.75 -10.83 12.94
C ARG A 30 0.15 -10.04 14.10
N ARG A 31 0.97 -9.70 15.10
CA ARG A 31 0.53 -8.95 16.28
C ARG A 31 0.06 -7.54 15.91
N LEU A 32 0.83 -6.81 15.09
CA LEU A 32 0.48 -5.45 14.66
C LEU A 32 -0.82 -5.44 13.85
N LEU A 33 -0.97 -6.34 12.88
CA LEU A 33 -2.19 -6.42 12.09
C LEU A 33 -3.39 -6.81 12.97
N GLY A 34 -3.24 -7.79 13.86
CA GLY A 34 -4.29 -8.17 14.81
C GLY A 34 -4.76 -7.02 15.69
N GLN A 35 -3.84 -6.15 16.14
CA GLN A 35 -4.19 -4.94 16.89
C GLN A 35 -4.99 -3.95 16.04
N VAL A 36 -4.53 -3.65 14.81
CA VAL A 36 -5.24 -2.76 13.89
C VAL A 36 -6.67 -3.26 13.64
N MET A 37 -6.81 -4.53 13.29
CA MET A 37 -8.11 -5.10 12.95
C MET A 37 -9.04 -5.20 14.18
N GLY A 38 -8.46 -5.43 15.37
CA GLY A 38 -9.19 -5.39 16.64
C GLY A 38 -9.70 -3.99 16.99
N GLU A 39 -8.88 -2.94 16.79
CA GLU A 39 -9.30 -1.54 16.96
C GLU A 39 -10.41 -1.14 15.97
N LEU A 40 -10.36 -1.67 14.75
CA LEU A 40 -11.41 -1.51 13.73
C LEU A 40 -12.64 -2.40 13.99
N ARG A 41 -12.60 -3.27 15.00
CA ARG A 41 -13.68 -4.20 15.38
C ARG A 41 -14.10 -5.14 14.23
N LEU A 42 -13.14 -5.62 13.45
CA LEU A 42 -13.41 -6.60 12.41
C LEU A 42 -13.82 -7.97 13.00
N GLY A 43 -14.53 -8.76 12.19
CA GLY A 43 -14.96 -10.10 12.58
C GLY A 43 -13.78 -11.02 12.92
N ARG A 44 -14.00 -11.94 13.86
CA ARG A 44 -12.95 -12.86 14.35
C ARG A 44 -12.31 -13.64 13.22
N ASP A 45 -13.11 -14.19 12.31
CA ASP A 45 -12.60 -15.01 11.20
C ASP A 45 -11.70 -14.18 10.28
N VAL A 46 -12.14 -12.96 9.94
CA VAL A 46 -11.34 -12.03 9.13
C VAL A 46 -10.00 -11.70 9.81
N ILE A 47 -9.99 -11.53 11.14
CA ILE A 47 -8.76 -11.28 11.92
C ILE A 47 -7.80 -12.47 11.84
N GLU A 48 -8.30 -13.69 11.98
CA GLU A 48 -7.46 -14.89 11.90
C GLU A 48 -6.94 -15.12 10.48
N ASP A 49 -7.77 -14.92 9.46
CA ASP A 49 -7.37 -14.95 8.05
C ASP A 49 -6.27 -13.91 7.75
N GLY A 50 -6.45 -12.69 8.26
CA GLY A 50 -5.47 -11.63 8.12
C GLY A 50 -4.15 -11.94 8.80
N LYS A 51 -4.18 -12.50 10.02
CA LYS A 51 -2.97 -12.94 10.74
C LYS A 51 -2.25 -14.07 10.00
N LEU A 52 -2.99 -15.03 9.45
CA LEU A 52 -2.41 -16.11 8.65
C LEU A 52 -1.73 -15.52 7.42
N ALA A 53 -2.46 -14.75 6.62
CA ALA A 53 -1.95 -14.16 5.38
C ALA A 53 -0.73 -13.25 5.59
N VAL A 54 -0.76 -12.38 6.61
CA VAL A 54 0.39 -11.48 6.88
C VAL A 54 1.62 -12.25 7.36
N SER A 55 1.44 -13.39 8.04
CA SER A 55 2.54 -14.26 8.45
C SER A 55 3.28 -14.81 7.25
N GLU A 56 2.54 -15.35 6.28
CA GLU A 56 3.10 -15.92 5.06
C GLU A 56 3.79 -14.84 4.23
N VAL A 57 3.12 -13.70 4.03
CA VAL A 57 3.67 -12.58 3.26
C VAL A 57 4.91 -11.99 3.94
N ALA A 58 4.93 -11.84 5.27
CA ALA A 58 6.10 -11.36 6.00
C ALA A 58 7.25 -12.38 6.02
N THR A 59 6.95 -13.68 6.05
CA THR A 59 7.96 -14.74 5.96
C THR A 59 8.64 -14.72 4.60
N ASN A 60 7.86 -14.59 3.53
CA ASN A 60 8.38 -14.43 2.17
C ASN A 60 9.23 -13.16 2.08
N ALA A 61 8.72 -12.03 2.59
CA ALA A 61 9.46 -10.78 2.60
C ALA A 61 10.79 -10.89 3.36
N LEU A 62 10.86 -11.61 4.49
CA LEU A 62 12.10 -11.85 5.23
C LEU A 62 13.11 -12.69 4.43
N ARG A 63 12.63 -13.78 3.79
CA ARG A 63 13.47 -14.68 2.97
C ARG A 63 14.06 -13.98 1.76
N TYR A 64 13.25 -13.13 1.12
CA TYR A 64 13.64 -12.38 -0.08
C TYR A 64 14.02 -10.94 0.23
N ALA A 65 14.13 -10.54 1.50
CA ALA A 65 14.59 -9.22 1.87
C ALA A 65 16.01 -9.07 1.34
N GLY A 66 16.16 -8.40 0.20
CA GLY A 66 17.47 -7.98 -0.25
C GLY A 66 18.17 -7.26 0.91
N ARG A 67 19.49 -7.43 1.04
CA ARG A 67 20.30 -6.84 2.14
C ARG A 67 20.24 -5.29 2.22
N LEU A 68 19.52 -4.65 1.30
CA LEU A 68 19.43 -3.21 1.11
C LEU A 68 18.38 -2.54 2.01
N ALA A 69 17.35 -3.26 2.46
CA ALA A 69 16.31 -2.70 3.32
C ALA A 69 15.62 -3.78 4.17
N LEU A 70 15.29 -3.40 5.41
CA LEU A 70 14.44 -4.21 6.28
C LEU A 70 12.99 -4.23 5.74
N PRO A 71 12.25 -5.34 5.90
CA PRO A 71 10.85 -5.38 5.49
C PRO A 71 10.00 -4.32 6.19
N GLU A 72 8.97 -3.84 5.50
CA GLU A 72 8.02 -2.87 6.05
C GLU A 72 6.58 -3.36 5.90
N LEU A 73 5.80 -3.32 6.98
CA LEU A 73 4.37 -3.63 6.97
C LEU A 73 3.58 -2.33 6.81
N TRP A 74 2.69 -2.27 5.82
CA TRP A 74 1.81 -1.15 5.53
C TRP A 74 0.36 -1.62 5.49
N VAL A 75 -0.53 -0.88 6.15
CA VAL A 75 -1.96 -1.20 6.22
C VAL A 75 -2.78 0.05 5.94
N TRP A 76 -3.69 -0.01 4.97
CA TRP A 76 -4.62 1.08 4.64
C TRP A 76 -5.99 0.58 4.20
N ALA A 77 -6.98 1.46 4.17
CA ALA A 77 -8.29 1.18 3.60
C ALA A 77 -8.39 1.71 2.16
N ARG A 78 -9.01 0.93 1.26
CA ARG A 78 -9.47 1.38 -0.06
C ARG A 78 -10.98 1.21 -0.17
N THR A 79 -11.64 2.03 -0.97
CA THR A 79 -13.10 2.05 -1.11
C THR A 79 -13.60 1.55 -2.47
N VAL A 80 -12.71 1.38 -3.44
CA VAL A 80 -13.03 0.90 -4.79
C VAL A 80 -12.18 -0.34 -5.12
N PRO A 81 -12.79 -1.44 -5.60
CA PRO A 81 -14.19 -1.58 -6.04
C PRO A 81 -15.22 -1.68 -4.89
N SER A 82 -14.77 -2.06 -3.71
CA SER A 82 -15.54 -2.10 -2.47
C SER A 82 -14.63 -1.75 -1.28
N PRO A 83 -15.19 -1.47 -0.08
CA PRO A 83 -14.41 -1.26 1.13
C PRO A 83 -13.54 -2.47 1.46
N GLN A 84 -12.22 -2.28 1.46
CA GLN A 84 -11.25 -3.32 1.76
C GLN A 84 -10.09 -2.77 2.59
N LEU A 85 -9.58 -3.60 3.50
CA LEU A 85 -8.35 -3.36 4.23
C LEU A 85 -7.21 -4.00 3.43
N VAL A 86 -6.34 -3.17 2.87
CA VAL A 86 -5.16 -3.64 2.15
C VAL A 86 -4.02 -3.76 3.15
N VAL A 87 -3.38 -4.93 3.15
CA VAL A 87 -2.19 -5.26 3.92
C VAL A 87 -1.07 -5.52 2.93
N SER A 88 0.04 -4.83 3.08
CA SER A 88 1.17 -4.89 2.16
C SER A 88 2.46 -5.04 2.94
N VAL A 89 3.34 -5.92 2.49
CA VAL A 89 4.71 -6.03 3.02
C VAL A 89 5.70 -5.69 1.90
N PHE A 90 6.52 -4.68 2.16
CA PHE A 90 7.63 -4.30 1.30
C PHE A 90 8.87 -5.16 1.58
N ASP A 91 9.58 -5.52 0.53
CA ASP A 91 10.94 -6.05 0.58
C ASP A 91 11.84 -5.38 -0.47
N GLY A 92 13.15 -5.36 -0.19
CA GLY A 92 14.15 -4.70 -1.03
C GLY A 92 14.52 -5.43 -2.31
N ASP A 93 13.98 -6.63 -2.58
CA ASP A 93 14.23 -7.37 -3.82
C ASP A 93 13.11 -7.10 -4.82
N ARG A 94 13.38 -6.20 -5.76
CA ARG A 94 12.45 -5.79 -6.82
C ARG A 94 12.07 -6.93 -7.77
N THR A 95 12.92 -7.95 -7.91
CA THR A 95 12.85 -8.95 -8.99
C THR A 95 12.38 -10.31 -8.53
N ALA A 96 12.62 -10.67 -7.28
CA ALA A 96 12.10 -11.93 -6.74
C ALA A 96 10.57 -11.91 -6.81
N VAL A 97 9.99 -12.80 -7.60
CA VAL A 97 8.56 -13.06 -7.54
C VAL A 97 8.34 -13.99 -6.36
N PRO A 98 7.30 -13.78 -5.52
CA PRO A 98 6.95 -14.77 -4.50
C PRO A 98 6.71 -16.10 -5.21
N SER A 99 7.59 -17.09 -5.02
CA SER A 99 7.42 -18.36 -5.73
C SER A 99 6.27 -19.11 -5.08
N ALA A 100 5.28 -19.49 -5.89
CA ALA A 100 4.62 -20.77 -5.69
C ALA A 100 5.58 -21.78 -6.32
N ALA A 101 6.56 -22.29 -5.58
CA ALA A 101 7.49 -23.25 -6.14
C ALA A 101 6.71 -24.52 -6.51
N GLU A 102 6.48 -24.73 -7.80
CA GLU A 102 6.14 -26.05 -8.33
C GLU A 102 7.39 -26.92 -8.27
N GLY A 103 7.36 -27.91 -7.39
CA GLY A 103 8.19 -29.11 -7.51
C GLY A 103 9.38 -29.23 -6.56
N GLU A 104 9.11 -29.59 -5.30
CA GLU A 104 9.83 -30.66 -4.59
C GLU A 104 8.85 -31.36 -3.64
N PRO A 105 8.88 -32.70 -3.46
CA PRO A 105 7.78 -33.47 -2.83
C PRO A 105 7.61 -33.28 -1.31
N LEU A 106 8.34 -32.33 -0.71
CA LEU A 106 8.29 -32.03 0.72
C LEU A 106 8.22 -30.52 1.01
N ASP A 107 7.97 -29.68 0.00
CA ASP A 107 7.98 -28.23 0.21
C ASP A 107 6.60 -27.67 0.60
N GLU A 108 6.43 -27.29 1.86
CA GLU A 108 5.22 -26.63 2.38
C GLU A 108 5.04 -25.20 1.83
N HIS A 109 6.03 -24.64 1.11
CA HIS A 109 6.11 -23.21 0.81
C HIS A 109 5.27 -22.74 -0.39
N GLY A 110 4.90 -23.61 -1.32
CA GLY A 110 3.89 -23.31 -2.35
C GLY A 110 2.48 -23.12 -1.80
N LYS A 111 2.19 -23.69 -0.62
CA LYS A 111 0.89 -23.60 0.04
C LYS A 111 0.63 -22.22 0.64
N GLY A 112 1.66 -21.49 1.07
CA GLY A 112 1.50 -20.19 1.75
C GLY A 112 0.80 -19.13 0.89
N LEU A 113 1.20 -18.98 -0.38
CA LEU A 113 0.54 -18.07 -1.32
C LEU A 113 -0.82 -18.58 -1.78
N GLN A 114 -1.01 -19.90 -1.84
CA GLN A 114 -2.32 -20.49 -2.11
C GLN A 114 -3.29 -20.24 -0.95
N LEU A 115 -2.84 -20.32 0.30
CA LEU A 115 -3.62 -19.98 1.48
C LEU A 115 -4.00 -18.50 1.47
N VAL A 116 -3.08 -17.59 1.12
CA VAL A 116 -3.40 -16.16 0.94
C VAL A 116 -4.49 -15.99 -0.12
N ARG A 117 -4.45 -16.74 -1.24
CA ARG A 117 -5.51 -16.70 -2.27
C ARG A 117 -6.85 -17.19 -1.73
N GLU A 118 -6.85 -18.21 -0.89
CA GLU A 118 -8.07 -18.83 -0.37
C GLU A 118 -8.77 -17.96 0.69
N VAL A 119 -8.02 -17.17 1.47
CA VAL A 119 -8.55 -16.39 2.60
C VAL A 119 -8.68 -14.88 2.35
N THR A 120 -8.33 -14.40 1.16
CA THR A 120 -8.33 -12.96 0.84
C THR A 120 -9.18 -12.64 -0.38
N ALA A 121 -9.74 -11.42 -0.40
CA ALA A 121 -10.63 -10.99 -1.48
C ALA A 121 -9.86 -10.62 -2.77
N ASP A 122 -8.59 -10.23 -2.63
CA ASP A 122 -7.70 -9.83 -3.72
C ASP A 122 -6.26 -9.87 -3.20
N TRP A 123 -5.28 -10.08 -4.07
CA TRP A 123 -3.87 -10.09 -3.71
C TRP A 123 -2.99 -9.84 -4.93
N GLY A 124 -1.74 -9.47 -4.70
CA GLY A 124 -0.79 -9.32 -5.79
C GLY A 124 0.61 -8.89 -5.35
N THR A 125 1.42 -8.56 -6.35
CA THR A 125 2.75 -8.01 -6.19
C THR A 125 2.92 -6.79 -7.09
N ALA A 126 3.58 -5.74 -6.60
CA ALA A 126 3.85 -4.54 -7.35
C ALA A 126 5.24 -3.95 -7.02
N PRO A 127 6.02 -3.50 -8.04
CA PRO A 127 7.23 -2.72 -7.80
C PRO A 127 6.92 -1.45 -7.04
N THR A 128 7.77 -1.10 -6.08
CA THR A 128 7.55 0.04 -5.18
C THR A 128 8.86 0.48 -4.52
N ARG A 129 8.84 1.45 -3.59
CA ARG A 129 10.04 1.92 -2.85
C ARG A 129 9.90 1.86 -1.32
N SER A 130 10.96 1.76 -0.55
CA SER A 130 10.85 1.78 0.92
C SER A 130 10.31 3.13 1.43
N ARG A 131 9.78 3.18 2.67
CA ARG A 131 9.29 4.41 3.31
C ARG A 131 10.16 4.89 4.47
N PHE A 132 10.84 3.98 5.16
CA PHE A 132 11.58 4.32 6.38
C PHE A 132 13.08 4.51 6.14
N SER A 133 13.61 4.17 4.96
CA SER A 133 15.03 4.41 4.64
C SER A 133 15.31 5.90 4.44
N ALA A 134 16.48 6.38 4.88
CA ALA A 134 16.90 7.77 4.65
C ALA A 134 16.97 8.12 3.15
N VAL A 135 17.42 7.15 2.34
CA VAL A 135 17.29 7.15 0.88
C VAL A 135 16.32 6.01 0.51
N PRO A 136 15.18 6.29 -0.14
CA PRO A 136 14.22 5.26 -0.50
C PRO A 136 14.83 4.19 -1.40
N VAL A 137 14.64 2.92 -1.02
CA VAL A 137 15.19 1.75 -1.71
C VAL A 137 14.15 1.20 -2.66
N CYS A 138 14.50 1.00 -3.93
CA CYS A 138 13.63 0.31 -4.88
C CYS A 138 13.47 -1.16 -4.50
N GLY A 139 12.25 -1.66 -4.53
CA GLY A 139 11.92 -3.03 -4.18
C GLY A 139 10.54 -3.40 -4.72
N LYS A 140 9.82 -4.24 -3.99
CA LYS A 140 8.44 -4.61 -4.31
C LYS A 140 7.60 -4.66 -3.03
N ALA A 141 6.29 -4.68 -3.22
CA ALA A 141 5.32 -4.95 -2.19
C ALA A 141 4.48 -6.17 -2.60
N VAL A 142 4.39 -7.14 -1.70
CA VAL A 142 3.40 -8.22 -1.77
C VAL A 142 2.24 -7.83 -0.88
N TRP A 143 1.03 -7.86 -1.42
CA TRP A 143 -0.16 -7.35 -0.74
C TRP A 143 -1.36 -8.27 -0.90
N PHE A 144 -2.29 -8.15 0.05
CA PHE A 144 -3.59 -8.79 0.01
C PHE A 144 -4.66 -7.87 0.60
N ALA A 145 -5.91 -8.16 0.30
CA ALA A 145 -7.07 -7.36 0.71
C ALA A 145 -8.05 -8.21 1.51
N LEU A 146 -8.47 -7.69 2.66
CA LEU A 146 -9.54 -8.25 3.47
C LEU A 146 -10.79 -7.38 3.34
N PRO A 147 -12.00 -7.96 3.40
CA PRO A 147 -13.22 -7.17 3.34
C PRO A 147 -13.33 -6.25 4.57
N LEU A 148 -13.68 -4.98 4.34
CA LEU A 148 -14.18 -4.10 5.39
C LEU A 148 -15.72 -4.16 5.42
N PRO A 149 -16.36 -3.79 6.55
CA PRO A 149 -17.81 -3.71 6.64
C PRO A 149 -18.40 -2.80 5.55
N HIS A 150 -19.61 -3.13 5.08
CA HIS A 150 -20.29 -2.33 4.05
C HIS A 150 -20.59 -0.89 4.50
N ASP A 151 -20.77 -0.68 5.79
CA ASP A 151 -20.97 0.61 6.45
C ASP A 151 -19.65 1.24 6.92
N TRP A 152 -18.52 0.86 6.31
CA TRP A 152 -17.19 1.39 6.63
C TRP A 152 -17.21 2.93 6.76
N PRO A 153 -16.85 3.51 7.92
CA PRO A 153 -16.99 4.94 8.18
C PRO A 153 -16.26 5.83 7.17
N GLY A 154 -15.18 5.33 6.57
CA GLY A 154 -14.40 6.07 5.57
C GLY A 154 -15.18 6.41 4.31
N LEU A 155 -16.26 5.68 3.99
CA LEU A 155 -17.14 5.98 2.86
C LEU A 155 -17.82 7.36 2.98
N HIS A 156 -18.06 7.80 4.21
CA HIS A 156 -18.72 9.08 4.50
C HIS A 156 -17.73 10.21 4.74
N TYR A 157 -16.44 9.90 4.96
CA TYR A 157 -15.44 10.92 5.21
C TYR A 157 -15.16 11.76 3.96
N ARG A 158 -14.94 13.07 4.16
CA ARG A 158 -14.68 14.04 3.10
C ARG A 158 -13.32 14.69 3.34
N LEU A 159 -12.34 14.29 2.53
CA LEU A 159 -11.02 14.91 2.53
C LEU A 159 -11.05 16.17 1.64
N HIS A 160 -10.60 17.30 2.16
CA HIS A 160 -10.51 18.55 1.39
C HIS A 160 -9.45 18.42 0.29
N PRO A 161 -9.68 18.89 -0.96
CA PRO A 161 -8.74 18.71 -2.07
C PRO A 161 -7.32 19.22 -1.79
N ALA A 162 -7.19 20.40 -1.17
CA ALA A 162 -5.88 20.93 -0.82
C ALA A 162 -5.13 20.06 0.20
N ALA A 163 -5.84 19.45 1.16
CA ALA A 163 -5.26 18.54 2.13
C ALA A 163 -4.89 17.21 1.47
N ALA A 164 -5.77 16.67 0.63
CA ALA A 164 -5.54 15.46 -0.16
C ALA A 164 -4.27 15.60 -1.03
N ALA A 165 -4.17 16.73 -1.74
CA ALA A 165 -3.03 17.08 -2.57
C ALA A 165 -1.73 17.24 -1.75
N TYR A 166 -1.79 17.89 -0.60
CA TYR A 166 -0.65 18.04 0.31
C TYR A 166 -0.15 16.68 0.81
N HIS A 167 -1.06 15.82 1.28
CA HIS A 167 -0.68 14.50 1.79
C HIS A 167 -0.21 13.56 0.68
N LEU A 168 -0.77 13.65 -0.52
CA LEU A 168 -0.32 12.85 -1.66
C LEU A 168 1.12 13.20 -2.03
N LEU A 169 1.44 14.50 -2.15
CA LEU A 169 2.81 14.94 -2.43
C LEU A 169 3.77 14.53 -1.30
N GLY A 170 3.38 14.70 -0.04
CA GLY A 170 4.19 14.28 1.10
C GLY A 170 4.37 12.76 1.21
N ASN A 171 3.42 11.97 0.72
CA ASN A 171 3.57 10.52 0.61
C ASN A 171 4.56 10.18 -0.51
N LEU A 172 4.45 10.79 -1.69
CA LEU A 172 5.35 10.57 -2.83
C LEU A 172 6.81 11.00 -2.52
N ALA A 173 6.98 12.13 -1.83
CA ALA A 173 8.29 12.62 -1.39
C ALA A 173 9.02 11.62 -0.47
N ARG A 174 8.30 10.96 0.45
CA ARG A 174 8.86 9.87 1.27
C ARG A 174 9.33 8.67 0.45
N ARG A 175 8.83 8.51 -0.77
CA ARG A 175 9.25 7.46 -1.72
C ARG A 175 10.33 7.96 -2.69
N GLY A 176 10.83 9.18 -2.50
CA GLY A 176 11.92 9.76 -3.29
C GLY A 176 11.45 10.36 -4.61
N PHE A 177 10.17 10.72 -4.73
CA PHE A 177 9.66 11.45 -5.89
C PHE A 177 9.49 12.92 -5.56
N GLU A 178 10.03 13.78 -6.41
CA GLU A 178 9.88 15.22 -6.30
C GLU A 178 8.65 15.70 -7.06
N GLY A 179 8.11 16.84 -6.64
CA GLY A 179 7.00 17.48 -7.30
C GLY A 179 6.58 18.75 -6.60
N THR A 180 5.71 19.50 -7.26
CA THR A 180 5.11 20.70 -6.70
C THR A 180 3.60 20.58 -6.65
N ARG A 181 2.97 21.38 -5.79
CA ARG A 181 1.53 21.46 -5.65
C ARG A 181 1.11 22.90 -5.84
N SER A 182 0.13 23.13 -6.70
CA SER A 182 -0.58 24.41 -6.82
C SER A 182 -2.05 24.24 -6.46
N THR A 183 -2.68 25.27 -5.91
CA THR A 183 -4.12 25.26 -5.58
C THR A 183 -4.74 26.52 -6.14
N GLY A 184 -5.73 26.35 -7.01
CA GLY A 184 -6.46 27.45 -7.63
C GLY A 184 -7.51 28.04 -6.69
N GLN A 185 -7.99 29.23 -7.04
CA GLN A 185 -9.06 29.93 -6.30
C GLN A 185 -10.40 29.15 -6.26
N ASN A 186 -10.60 28.23 -7.22
CA ASN A 186 -11.76 27.33 -7.27
C ASN A 186 -11.65 26.11 -6.33
N GLY A 187 -10.61 26.05 -5.48
CA GLY A 187 -10.39 24.97 -4.52
C GLY A 187 -9.85 23.66 -5.13
N MET A 188 -9.64 23.61 -6.46
CA MET A 188 -8.95 22.49 -7.09
C MET A 188 -7.44 22.61 -6.88
N SER A 189 -6.78 21.48 -6.63
CA SER A 189 -5.33 21.42 -6.60
C SER A 189 -4.80 20.62 -7.79
N VAL A 190 -3.56 20.91 -8.18
CA VAL A 190 -2.81 20.10 -9.14
C VAL A 190 -1.46 19.76 -8.54
N LEU A 191 -1.06 18.50 -8.66
CA LEU A 191 0.30 18.05 -8.40
C LEU A 191 1.00 17.95 -9.76
N VAL A 192 2.17 18.57 -9.84
CA VAL A 192 3.05 18.52 -11.01
C VAL A 192 4.28 17.69 -10.62
N LEU A 193 4.38 16.50 -11.20
CA LEU A 193 5.45 15.53 -11.01
C LEU A 193 6.24 15.41 -12.33
N PRO A 194 7.48 14.89 -12.31
CA PRO A 194 8.24 14.64 -13.53
C PRO A 194 7.45 13.77 -14.53
N GLY A 195 7.00 14.37 -15.63
CA GLY A 195 6.25 13.67 -16.68
C GLY A 195 4.81 13.30 -16.34
N LEU A 196 4.25 13.76 -15.22
CA LEU A 196 2.90 13.40 -14.78
C LEU A 196 2.22 14.54 -14.01
N ASN A 197 1.00 14.88 -14.42
CA ASN A 197 0.13 15.79 -13.68
C ASN A 197 -1.02 15.02 -13.04
N VAL A 198 -1.28 15.30 -11.77
CA VAL A 198 -2.42 14.75 -11.02
C VAL A 198 -3.35 15.89 -10.62
N TRP A 199 -4.55 15.89 -11.17
CA TRP A 199 -5.60 16.84 -10.82
C TRP A 199 -6.36 16.34 -9.60
N VAL A 200 -6.57 17.23 -8.63
CA VAL A 200 -7.27 16.95 -7.38
C VAL A 200 -8.52 17.80 -7.33
N HIS A 201 -9.62 17.17 -7.75
CA HIS A 201 -10.95 17.77 -7.73
C HIS A 201 -11.59 17.60 -6.35
N CYS A 202 -12.80 18.15 -6.15
CA CYS A 202 -13.55 18.09 -4.90
C CYS A 202 -13.73 16.68 -4.31
N ARG A 203 -13.72 15.64 -5.15
CA ARG A 203 -13.98 14.24 -4.74
C ARG A 203 -13.00 13.22 -5.30
N SER A 204 -12.10 13.60 -6.19
CA SER A 204 -11.24 12.61 -6.84
C SER A 204 -9.86 13.13 -7.22
N PHE A 205 -8.89 12.23 -7.12
CA PHE A 205 -7.63 12.28 -7.84
C PHE A 205 -7.88 11.81 -9.27
N CYS A 206 -7.34 12.53 -10.24
CA CYS A 206 -7.43 12.19 -11.64
C CYS A 206 -6.07 12.36 -12.32
N TRP A 207 -5.68 11.43 -13.18
CA TRP A 207 -4.47 11.54 -13.99
C TRP A 207 -4.51 10.59 -15.19
N TRP A 208 -3.61 10.78 -16.14
CA TRP A 208 -3.41 9.83 -17.23
C TRP A 208 -2.32 8.83 -16.84
N SER A 209 -2.67 7.55 -16.72
CA SER A 209 -1.69 6.49 -16.43
C SER A 209 -0.89 6.11 -17.66
N THR A 210 -1.54 6.19 -18.83
CA THR A 210 -0.93 6.12 -20.16
C THR A 210 -1.65 7.15 -21.05
N PRO A 211 -1.16 7.45 -22.26
CA PRO A 211 -1.87 8.34 -23.19
C PRO A 211 -3.31 7.90 -23.54
N ARG A 212 -3.70 6.65 -23.24
CA ARG A 212 -5.04 6.10 -23.52
C ARG A 212 -5.82 5.71 -22.27
N CYS A 213 -5.24 5.83 -21.08
CA CYS A 213 -5.86 5.38 -19.83
C CYS A 213 -5.96 6.54 -18.85
N TYR A 214 -7.17 7.08 -18.69
CA TYR A 214 -7.48 8.08 -17.68
C TYR A 214 -7.96 7.41 -16.40
N VAL A 215 -7.26 7.65 -15.30
CA VAL A 215 -7.56 7.05 -13.99
C VAL A 215 -8.24 8.08 -13.10
N ARG A 216 -9.27 7.64 -12.39
CA ARG A 216 -10.00 8.42 -11.39
C ARG A 216 -10.11 7.61 -10.10
N ARG A 217 -9.67 8.17 -8.97
CA ARG A 217 -9.77 7.56 -7.64
C ARG A 217 -10.42 8.53 -6.64
N PRO A 218 -11.25 8.04 -5.69
CA PRO A 218 -11.77 8.88 -4.60
C PRO A 218 -10.64 9.52 -3.78
N LEU A 219 -10.85 10.73 -3.24
CA LEU A 219 -9.83 11.35 -2.38
C LEU A 219 -9.52 10.55 -1.10
N ILE A 220 -10.49 9.77 -0.62
CA ILE A 220 -10.32 8.93 0.57
C ILE A 220 -9.35 7.76 0.32
N ASP A 221 -9.22 7.32 -0.93
CA ASP A 221 -8.26 6.30 -1.38
C ASP A 221 -6.86 6.91 -1.57
N LEU A 222 -6.44 7.79 -0.64
CA LEU A 222 -5.19 8.54 -0.71
C LEU A 222 -3.97 7.61 -0.77
N GLN A 223 -3.94 6.60 0.09
CA GLN A 223 -2.82 5.66 0.13
C GLN A 223 -2.83 4.71 -1.08
N GLU A 224 -3.99 4.22 -1.51
CA GLU A 224 -4.11 3.45 -2.76
C GLU A 224 -3.61 4.26 -3.97
N THR A 225 -4.01 5.54 -4.05
CA THR A 225 -3.58 6.46 -5.10
C THR A 225 -2.06 6.70 -5.04
N THR A 226 -1.49 6.75 -3.83
CA THR A 226 -0.03 6.83 -3.64
C THR A 226 0.65 5.64 -4.30
N GLU A 227 0.22 4.41 -4.02
CA GLU A 227 0.87 3.22 -4.57
C GLU A 227 0.71 3.10 -6.09
N LEU A 228 -0.43 3.49 -6.65
CA LEU A 228 -0.64 3.55 -8.11
C LEU A 228 0.33 4.53 -8.79
N LEU A 229 0.51 5.72 -8.20
CA LEU A 229 1.41 6.74 -8.74
C LEU A 229 2.88 6.36 -8.58
N VAL A 230 3.27 5.77 -7.44
CA VAL A 230 4.62 5.23 -7.23
C VAL A 230 4.92 4.20 -8.32
N ARG A 231 4.04 3.22 -8.54
CA ARG A 231 4.22 2.21 -9.59
C ARG A 231 4.40 2.84 -10.96
N GLN A 232 3.61 3.86 -11.30
CA GLN A 232 3.71 4.53 -12.60
C GLN A 232 5.00 5.32 -12.77
N LEU A 233 5.37 6.12 -11.77
CA LEU A 233 6.58 6.95 -11.80
C LEU A 233 7.85 6.10 -11.82
N ASP A 234 7.83 4.96 -11.14
CA ASP A 234 8.97 4.04 -11.03
C ASP A 234 9.14 3.17 -12.29
N LEU A 235 8.13 3.13 -13.17
CA LEU A 235 8.18 2.54 -14.50
C LEU A 235 8.51 3.57 -15.59
N ALA A 236 8.46 4.87 -15.28
CA ALA A 236 8.80 5.89 -16.24
C ALA A 236 10.31 5.84 -16.53
N PRO A 237 10.74 5.82 -17.80
CA PRO A 237 12.16 5.87 -18.12
C PRO A 237 12.77 7.14 -17.51
N ALA A 238 13.93 7.00 -16.85
CA ALA A 238 14.70 8.15 -16.39
C ALA A 238 14.98 9.03 -17.61
N ARG A 239 14.40 10.23 -17.64
CA ARG A 239 14.71 11.20 -18.68
C ARG A 239 16.16 11.61 -18.48
N THR A 240 17.04 11.16 -19.37
CA THR A 240 18.37 11.76 -19.54
C THR A 240 18.14 13.24 -19.85
N SER A 241 18.57 14.09 -18.92
CA SER A 241 18.71 15.53 -19.10
C SER A 241 19.60 15.85 -20.29
#